data_AF-A0A0H2MKF6-F1
#
_entry.id   AF-A0A0H2MKF6-F1
#
_cell.length_a   1.000
_cell.length_b   1.000
_cell.length_c   1.000
_cell.angle_alpha   90.00
_cell.angle_beta   90.00
_cell.angle_gamma   90.00
#
_symmetry.space_group_name_H-M   'P 1'
#
loop_
_entity.id
_entity.type
_entity.pdbx_description
1 polymer ?
#
loop_
_entity_poly.entity_id
_entity_poly.type
_entity_poly.pdbx_seq_one_letter_code
_entity_poly.pdbx_strand_id
1 'polypeptide(L)'
;MLRVLFVAFAFASASVIPTAWAADLDGLRSSGAVGERYDGMAVARDGSVSDFVSATNAKRTQIYQVRANKEGVSVKQVGMVYAKQIMSKAPSGTWFQAEDDSWVQK
;
A
#
# COMPACT_ATOMS: atom_id res chain seq x y z
N MET A 1 -34.92 0.64 2.31
CA MET A 1 -34.51 -0.42 1.36
C MET A 1 -33.02 -0.27 1.07
N LEU A 2 -32.17 -1.06 1.72
CA LEU A 2 -30.72 -0.96 1.60
C LEU A 2 -30.24 -2.01 0.59
N ARG A 3 -29.89 -1.58 -0.63
CA ARG A 3 -29.31 -2.45 -1.65
C ARG A 3 -27.79 -2.45 -1.48
N VAL A 4 -27.28 -3.40 -0.70
CA VAL A 4 -25.85 -3.72 -0.69
C VAL A 4 -25.59 -4.63 -1.89
N LEU A 5 -25.07 -4.07 -3.00
CA LEU A 5 -24.56 -4.90 -4.09
C LEU A 5 -23.22 -5.49 -3.67
N PHE A 6 -23.20 -6.79 -3.37
CA PHE A 6 -21.97 -7.58 -3.35
C PHE A 6 -21.52 -7.80 -4.79
N VAL A 7 -20.54 -7.03 -5.25
CA VAL A 7 -19.82 -7.35 -6.48
C VAL A 7 -18.74 -8.36 -6.12
N ALA A 8 -18.98 -9.63 -6.46
CA ALA A 8 -17.99 -10.69 -6.39
C ALA A 8 -16.86 -10.39 -7.39
N PHE A 9 -15.64 -10.19 -6.88
CA PHE A 9 -14.47 -9.98 -7.71
C PHE A 9 -13.93 -11.36 -8.15
N ALA A 10 -14.09 -11.68 -9.43
CA ALA A 10 -13.45 -12.86 -10.02
C ALA A 10 -11.93 -12.71 -9.94
N PHE A 11 -11.29 -13.61 -9.19
CA PHE A 11 -9.83 -13.69 -9.05
C PHE A 11 -9.26 -14.31 -10.33
N ALA A 12 -8.93 -13.48 -11.31
CA ALA A 12 -8.06 -13.89 -12.41
C ALA A 12 -6.62 -13.96 -11.88
N SER A 13 -6.10 -15.17 -11.76
CA SER A 13 -4.72 -15.47 -11.35
C SER A 13 -3.73 -14.99 -12.43
N ALA A 14 -3.46 -13.69 -12.46
CA ALA A 14 -2.33 -13.16 -13.20
C ALA A 14 -1.05 -13.47 -12.41
N SER A 15 -0.18 -14.30 -12.97
CA SER A 15 1.18 -14.50 -12.48
C SER A 15 1.91 -13.16 -12.49
N VAL A 16 1.96 -12.50 -11.33
CA VAL A 16 2.63 -11.21 -11.17
C VAL A 16 4.13 -11.47 -11.13
N ILE A 17 4.83 -11.25 -12.24
CA ILE A 17 6.30 -11.24 -12.23
C ILE A 17 6.71 -10.07 -11.31
N PRO A 18 7.46 -10.31 -10.22
CA PRO A 18 7.90 -9.22 -9.36
C PRO A 18 8.79 -8.28 -10.18
N THR A 19 8.43 -7.00 -10.22
CA THR A 19 9.29 -5.97 -10.81
C THR A 19 10.48 -5.72 -9.89
N ALA A 20 11.65 -5.34 -10.43
CA ALA A 20 12.85 -5.06 -9.63
C ALA A 20 12.55 -4.07 -8.48
N TRP A 21 11.75 -3.03 -8.75
CA TRP A 21 11.32 -2.05 -7.74
C TRP A 21 10.46 -2.65 -6.62
N ALA A 22 9.67 -3.69 -6.89
CA ALA A 22 8.90 -4.37 -5.87
C ALA A 22 9.79 -5.22 -4.97
N ALA A 23 10.79 -5.91 -5.56
CA ALA A 23 11.79 -6.65 -4.81
C ALA A 23 12.64 -5.72 -3.92
N ASP A 24 13.00 -4.54 -4.42
CA ASP A 24 13.71 -3.51 -3.64
C ASP A 24 12.87 -3.02 -2.45
N LEU A 25 11.58 -2.74 -2.68
CA LEU A 25 10.68 -2.27 -1.63
C LEU A 25 10.41 -3.35 -0.56
N ASP A 26 10.25 -4.61 -0.95
CA ASP A 26 10.06 -5.71 0.02
C ASP A 26 11.31 -5.95 0.86
N GLY A 27 12.52 -5.82 0.29
CA GLY A 27 13.76 -5.84 1.06
C GLY A 27 13.82 -4.73 2.11
N LEU A 28 13.47 -3.50 1.71
CA LEU A 28 13.45 -2.34 2.61
C LEU A 28 12.37 -2.40 3.69
N ARG A 29 11.23 -3.04 3.40
CA ARG A 29 10.21 -3.34 4.41
C ARG A 29 10.70 -4.39 5.40
N SER A 30 11.30 -5.47 4.90
CA SER A 30 11.80 -6.58 5.72
C SER A 30 12.89 -6.12 6.68
N SER A 31 13.76 -5.20 6.24
CA SER A 31 14.79 -4.61 7.09
C SER A 31 14.25 -3.59 8.11
N GLY A 32 12.99 -3.17 7.98
CA GLY A 32 12.37 -2.14 8.80
C GLY A 32 12.74 -0.71 8.45
N ALA A 33 13.53 -0.49 7.39
CA ALA A 33 13.89 0.83 6.87
C ALA A 33 12.69 1.57 6.26
N VAL A 34 11.71 0.82 5.74
CA VAL A 34 10.43 1.35 5.22
C VAL A 34 9.27 0.73 5.98
N GLY A 35 8.34 1.58 6.42
CA GLY A 35 7.02 1.19 6.94
C GLY A 35 5.89 1.52 5.97
N GLU A 36 4.68 1.06 6.29
CA GLU A 36 3.47 1.28 5.52
C GLU A 36 2.38 1.88 6.41
N ARG A 37 1.73 2.95 5.96
CA ARG A 37 0.70 3.66 6.71
C ARG A 37 -0.70 3.14 6.36
N TYR A 38 -1.64 3.38 7.27
CA TYR A 38 -3.05 2.99 7.16
C TYR A 38 -3.75 3.41 5.86
N ASP A 39 -3.24 4.44 5.18
CA ASP A 39 -3.75 4.96 3.90
C ASP A 39 -2.97 4.41 2.69
N GLY A 40 -2.16 3.36 2.87
CA GLY A 40 -1.44 2.70 1.80
C GLY A 40 -0.23 3.47 1.30
N MET A 41 0.26 4.45 2.06
CA MET A 41 1.47 5.20 1.73
C MET A 41 2.68 4.63 2.47
N ALA A 42 3.84 4.63 1.83
CA ALA A 42 5.10 4.21 2.46
C ALA A 42 5.67 5.33 3.33
N VAL A 43 6.37 4.96 4.40
CA VAL A 43 7.01 5.89 5.34
C VAL A 43 8.48 5.47 5.51
N ALA A 44 9.39 6.42 5.33
CA ALA A 44 10.80 6.21 5.61
C ALA A 44 11.02 6.16 7.13
N ARG A 45 11.56 5.05 7.62
CA ARG A 45 11.97 4.85 9.02
C ARG A 45 13.49 4.98 9.19
N ASP A 46 14.20 4.85 8.08
CA ASP A 46 15.60 5.25 7.92
C ASP A 46 15.67 6.45 6.96
N GLY A 47 16.46 7.48 7.30
CA GLY A 47 16.59 8.67 6.46
C GLY A 47 17.21 8.38 5.08
N SER A 48 18.05 7.34 4.97
CA SER A 48 18.73 6.94 3.74
C SER A 48 17.79 6.45 2.62
N VAL A 49 16.54 6.11 2.95
CA VAL A 49 15.53 5.61 1.98
C VAL A 49 14.46 6.64 1.63
N SER A 50 14.63 7.90 2.06
CA SER A 50 13.61 8.96 1.88
C SER A 50 13.26 9.20 0.42
N ASP A 51 14.25 9.21 -0.48
CA ASP A 51 14.03 9.41 -1.92
C ASP A 51 13.27 8.24 -2.55
N PHE A 52 13.60 7.01 -2.14
CA PHE A 52 12.92 5.81 -2.59
C PHE A 52 11.45 5.79 -2.16
N VAL A 53 11.17 6.15 -0.91
CA VAL A 53 9.81 6.30 -0.38
C VAL A 53 9.04 7.39 -1.13
N SER A 54 9.68 8.53 -1.39
CA SER A 54 9.07 9.64 -2.15
C SER A 54 8.69 9.21 -3.56
N ALA A 55 9.59 8.53 -4.29
CA ALA A 55 9.32 8.00 -5.63
C ALA A 55 8.20 6.94 -5.62
N THR A 56 8.17 6.06 -4.62
CA THR A 56 7.11 5.06 -4.43
C THR A 56 5.76 5.71 -4.21
N ASN A 57 5.72 6.71 -3.33
CA ASN A 57 4.50 7.44 -2.98
C ASN A 57 3.98 8.29 -4.15
N ALA A 58 4.86 8.86 -4.97
CA ALA A 58 4.46 9.56 -6.19
C ALA A 58 3.71 8.62 -7.15
N LYS A 59 4.23 7.40 -7.37
CA LYS A 59 3.57 6.38 -8.21
C LYS A 59 2.23 5.94 -7.63
N ARG A 60 2.17 5.66 -6.32
CA ARG A 60 0.93 5.28 -5.64
C ARG A 60 -0.12 6.39 -5.74
N THR A 61 0.27 7.64 -5.54
CA THR A 61 -0.63 8.79 -5.64
C THR A 61 -1.28 8.88 -7.02
N GLN A 62 -0.51 8.74 -8.10
CA GLN A 62 -1.05 8.72 -9.47
C GLN A 62 -2.08 7.60 -9.66
N ILE A 63 -1.76 6.37 -9.21
CA ILE A 63 -2.66 5.22 -9.30
C ILE A 63 -3.94 5.46 -8.49
N TYR A 64 -3.80 6.00 -7.27
CA TYR A 64 -4.93 6.22 -6.38
C TYR A 64 -5.85 7.32 -6.89
N GLN A 65 -5.29 8.39 -7.48
CA GLN A 65 -6.07 9.45 -8.12
C GLN A 65 -6.88 8.92 -9.31
N VAL A 66 -6.26 8.12 -10.18
CA VAL A 66 -6.97 7.52 -11.33
C VAL A 66 -8.14 6.66 -10.86
N ARG A 67 -7.94 5.85 -9.81
CA ARG A 67 -9.01 5.01 -9.25
C ARG A 67 -10.08 5.80 -8.53
N ALA A 68 -9.69 6.77 -7.72
CA ALA A 68 -10.59 7.67 -7.00
C ALA A 68 -11.55 8.36 -7.98
N ASN A 69 -11.03 8.90 -9.08
CA ASN A 69 -11.83 9.53 -10.13
C ASN A 69 -12.77 8.53 -10.82
N LYS A 70 -12.28 7.33 -11.11
CA LYS A 70 -13.07 6.27 -11.76
C LYS A 70 -14.21 5.77 -10.87
N GLU A 71 -13.97 5.67 -9.56
CA GLU A 71 -14.88 5.05 -8.59
C GLU A 71 -15.75 6.08 -7.85
N GLY A 72 -15.50 7.39 -8.03
CA GLY A 72 -16.25 8.46 -7.38
C GLY A 72 -16.01 8.53 -5.87
N VAL A 73 -14.80 8.18 -5.41
CA VAL A 73 -14.40 8.14 -3.99
C VAL A 73 -13.14 8.99 -3.76
N SER A 74 -12.76 9.20 -2.50
CA SER A 74 -11.53 9.92 -2.18
C SER A 74 -10.26 9.07 -2.40
N VAL A 75 -9.14 9.74 -2.68
CA VAL A 75 -7.80 9.11 -2.74
C VAL A 75 -7.48 8.36 -1.43
N LYS A 76 -7.86 8.92 -0.28
CA LYS A 76 -7.68 8.27 1.04
C LYS A 76 -8.41 6.93 1.11
N GLN A 77 -9.67 6.87 0.66
CA GLN A 77 -10.46 5.63 0.66
C GLN A 77 -9.84 4.56 -0.23
N VAL A 78 -9.35 4.93 -1.43
CA VAL A 78 -8.60 4.02 -2.30
C VAL A 78 -7.34 3.52 -1.59
N GLY A 79 -6.58 4.44 -0.99
CA GLY A 79 -5.38 4.12 -0.23
C GLY A 79 -5.61 3.11 0.90
N MET A 80 -6.69 3.27 1.67
CA MET A 80 -7.07 2.31 2.73
C MET A 80 -7.41 0.91 2.18
N VAL A 81 -7.97 0.80 0.98
CA VAL A 81 -8.19 -0.50 0.31
C VAL A 81 -6.85 -1.14 -0.05
N TYR A 82 -5.93 -0.34 -0.60
CA TYR A 82 -4.58 -0.80 -0.91
C TYR A 82 -3.76 -1.15 0.34
N ALA A 83 -3.91 -0.43 1.44
CA ALA A 83 -3.24 -0.71 2.71
C ALA A 83 -3.54 -2.14 3.18
N LYS A 84 -4.80 -2.58 3.08
CA LYS A 84 -5.21 -3.96 3.41
C LYS A 84 -4.50 -4.99 2.52
N GLN A 85 -4.39 -4.70 1.21
CA GLN A 85 -3.69 -5.58 0.27
C GLN A 85 -2.19 -5.62 0.53
N ILE A 86 -1.58 -4.48 0.81
CA ILE A 86 -0.16 -4.36 1.17
C ILE A 86 0.10 -5.17 2.43
N MET A 87 -0.69 -4.98 3.50
CA MET A 87 -0.53 -5.71 4.76
C MET A 87 -0.63 -7.23 4.57
N SER A 88 -1.55 -7.69 3.73
CA SER A 88 -1.69 -9.13 3.41
C SER A 88 -0.44 -9.69 2.72
N LYS A 89 0.15 -8.95 1.78
CA LYS A 89 1.24 -9.42 0.92
C LYS A 89 2.66 -9.09 1.41
N ALA A 90 2.79 -8.10 2.28
CA ALA A 90 4.08 -7.62 2.74
C ALA A 90 4.85 -8.71 3.49
N PRO A 91 6.19 -8.74 3.36
CA PRO A 91 7.03 -9.70 4.04
C PRO A 91 7.00 -9.51 5.57
N SER A 92 7.38 -10.54 6.31
CA SER A 92 7.68 -10.42 7.75
C SER A 92 8.74 -9.33 7.99
N GLY A 93 8.65 -8.67 9.14
CA GLY A 93 9.51 -7.55 9.49
C GLY A 93 8.95 -6.18 9.04
N THR A 94 7.93 -6.15 8.19
CA THR A 94 7.27 -4.91 7.76
C THR A 94 6.60 -4.21 8.94
N TRP A 95 6.83 -2.90 9.06
CA TRP A 95 6.18 -2.05 10.04
C TRP A 95 4.94 -1.38 9.46
N PHE A 96 3.84 -1.40 10.21
CA PHE A 96 2.57 -0.78 9.84
C PHE A 96 2.20 0.32 10.83
N GLN A 97 1.87 1.51 10.31
CA GLN A 97 1.37 2.63 11.11
C GLN A 97 -0.16 2.69 11.02
N ALA A 98 -0.84 2.63 12.15
CA ALA A 98 -2.28 2.80 12.26
C ALA A 98 -2.70 4.29 12.20
N GLU A 99 -4.00 4.56 12.18
CA GLU A 99 -4.56 5.93 12.13
C GLU A 99 -4.25 6.77 13.37
N ASP A 100 -3.98 6.14 14.50
CA ASP A 100 -3.60 6.77 15.77
C ASP A 100 -2.08 6.93 15.91
N ASP A 101 -1.35 6.83 14.80
CA ASP A 101 0.11 6.85 14.70
C ASP A 101 0.84 5.72 15.43
N SER A 102 0.11 4.74 15.99
CA SER A 102 0.73 3.56 16.60
C SER A 102 1.35 2.65 15.54
N TRP A 103 2.44 1.98 15.93
CA TRP A 103 3.21 1.13 15.03
C TRP A 103 3.16 -0.33 15.47
N VAL A 104 2.94 -1.23 14.51
CA VAL A 104 2.97 -2.68 14.72
C VAL A 104 3.86 -3.32 13.66
N GLN A 105 4.70 -4.25 14.08
CA GLN A 105 5.52 -5.05 13.16
C GLN A 105 4.82 -6.38 12.86
N LYS A 106 4.83 -6.79 11.59
CA LYS A 106 4.33 -8.10 11.13
C LYS A 106 5.38 -9.19 11.28
#